data_AF-A0A534RNJ6-F1
#
_entry.id   AF-A0A534RNJ6-F1
#
_cell.length_a   1.000
_cell.length_b   1.000
_cell.length_c   1.000
_cell.angle_alpha   90.00
_cell.angle_beta   90.00
_cell.angle_gamma   90.00
#
_symmetry.space_group_name_H-M   'P 1'
#
loop_
_entity.id
_entity.type
_entity.pdbx_description
1 polymer ?
#
loop_
_entity_poly.entity_id
_entity_poly.type
_entity_poly.pdbx_seq_one_letter_code
_entity_poly.pdbx_strand_id
1 'polypeptide(L)'
;MRLRATLRLTAGIAVSLGCLYFATRGTDWARVGAILLSARPLWVAAVMLASLVAVYVRAQRWRVLLRPLGDVPLFPALSATAIGFGASAVLPFRIGELVRPALLGRQVGVGMSAALSSVVLERLFDMLLVVACFVVVALVYPLPAALRDSAIVLAVLAVLGFVVLHAMQRRRTATETFVGGLLARLPSSLAARIRPLVGSFLGGLGGLADRSTVALVLAYSAYLWVLIQLTFLFSFLALDMRVPLVAASLATVVIVAAFVFLPQAPGFIGTWQAGCVVALGLFGVPRDEALGYSLLTWIISMVMNIGAAGVFLAWEDLSPGQLLRLRAREAPPAGAEG
;
A
#
# COMPACT_ATOMS: atom_id res chain seq x y z
N MET A 1 3.40 4.51 26.20
CA MET A 1 3.17 4.58 24.74
C MET A 1 4.47 4.71 23.92
N ARG A 2 5.46 5.52 24.36
CA ARG A 2 6.74 5.72 23.66
C ARG A 2 7.58 4.44 23.48
N LEU A 3 7.74 3.61 24.51
CA LEU A 3 8.55 2.38 24.45
C LEU A 3 8.09 1.38 23.37
N ARG A 4 6.77 1.14 23.24
CA ARG A 4 6.22 0.24 22.21
C ARG A 4 6.43 0.78 20.80
N ALA A 5 6.37 2.11 20.61
CA ALA A 5 6.64 2.74 19.33
C ALA A 5 8.14 2.63 18.96
N THR A 6 9.04 2.87 19.93
CA THR A 6 10.48 2.71 19.75
C THR A 6 10.87 1.26 19.46
N LEU A 7 10.30 0.28 20.16
CA LEU A 7 10.54 -1.15 19.91
C LEU A 7 10.08 -1.58 18.51
N ARG A 8 8.91 -1.10 18.05
CA ARG A 8 8.43 -1.39 16.69
C ARG A 8 9.31 -0.74 15.62
N LEU A 9 9.78 0.49 15.85
CA LEU A 9 10.66 1.18 14.93
C LEU A 9 12.02 0.48 14.83
N THR A 10 12.62 0.15 15.97
CA THR A 10 13.91 -0.55 16.03
C THR A 10 13.84 -1.94 15.40
N ALA A 11 12.77 -2.70 15.64
CA ALA A 11 12.54 -3.97 14.97
C ALA A 11 12.43 -3.82 13.45
N GLY A 12 11.68 -2.82 12.95
CA GLY A 12 11.56 -2.55 11.52
C GLY A 12 12.89 -2.13 10.88
N ILE A 13 13.68 -1.29 11.57
CA ILE A 13 15.02 -0.89 11.11
C ILE A 13 15.95 -2.10 11.08
N ALA A 14 15.94 -2.94 12.12
CA ALA A 14 16.78 -4.14 12.19
C ALA A 14 16.49 -5.11 11.04
N VAL A 15 15.21 -5.37 10.75
CA VAL A 15 14.80 -6.20 9.60
C VAL A 15 15.25 -5.56 8.29
N SER A 16 15.03 -4.26 8.09
CA SER A 16 15.50 -3.55 6.90
C SER A 16 17.02 -3.63 6.72
N LEU A 17 17.80 -3.45 7.78
CA LEU A 17 19.26 -3.57 7.73
C LEU A 17 19.69 -5.01 7.41
N GLY A 18 19.03 -6.01 8.00
CA GLY A 18 19.28 -7.42 7.70
C GLY A 18 18.97 -7.77 6.24
N CYS A 19 17.82 -7.33 5.72
CA CYS A 19 17.45 -7.49 4.32
C CYS A 19 18.40 -6.75 3.38
N LEU A 20 18.80 -5.53 3.73
CA LEU A 20 19.75 -4.74 2.95
C LEU A 20 21.11 -5.43 2.88
N TYR A 21 21.64 -5.88 4.02
CA TYR A 21 22.89 -6.66 4.08
C TYR A 21 22.79 -7.95 3.26
N PHE A 22 21.68 -8.69 3.39
CA PHE A 22 21.45 -9.90 2.59
C PHE A 22 21.47 -9.59 1.09
N ALA A 23 20.82 -8.49 0.69
CA ALA A 23 20.71 -8.10 -0.71
C ALA A 23 22.07 -7.64 -1.27
N THR A 24 22.86 -6.88 -0.51
CA THR A 24 24.09 -6.21 -0.99
C THR A 24 25.39 -6.96 -0.70
N ARG A 25 25.37 -8.04 0.08
CA ARG A 25 26.59 -8.79 0.40
C ARG A 25 27.22 -9.42 -0.83
N GLY A 26 28.53 -9.18 -1.00
CA GLY A 26 29.32 -9.70 -2.11
C GLY A 26 28.97 -9.10 -3.47
N THR A 27 28.36 -7.91 -3.48
CA THR A 27 27.99 -7.20 -4.72
C THR A 27 29.14 -6.35 -5.23
N ASP A 28 29.41 -6.47 -6.53
CA ASP A 28 30.25 -5.52 -7.26
C ASP A 28 29.44 -4.28 -7.64
N TRP A 29 29.69 -3.17 -6.94
CA TRP A 29 29.00 -1.91 -7.17
C TRP A 29 29.37 -1.23 -8.49
N ALA A 30 30.55 -1.50 -9.05
CA ALA A 30 30.92 -0.97 -10.37
C ALA A 30 30.05 -1.62 -11.45
N ARG A 31 29.82 -2.93 -11.35
CA ARG A 31 28.91 -3.65 -12.25
C ARG A 31 27.46 -3.18 -12.09
N VAL A 32 26.97 -2.99 -10.87
CA VAL A 32 25.63 -2.42 -10.62
C VAL A 32 25.48 -1.04 -11.27
N GLY A 33 26.49 -0.17 -11.13
CA GLY A 33 26.51 1.14 -11.79
C GLY A 33 26.45 1.03 -13.32
N ALA A 34 27.24 0.14 -13.91
CA ALA A 34 27.22 -0.11 -15.35
C ALA A 34 25.84 -0.62 -15.83
N ILE A 35 25.20 -1.52 -15.08
CA ILE A 35 23.85 -2.01 -15.38
C ILE A 35 22.85 -0.84 -15.38
N LEU A 36 22.86 0.01 -14.35
CA LEU A 36 21.97 1.16 -14.28
C LEU A 36 22.18 2.16 -15.43
N LEU A 37 23.43 2.40 -15.82
CA LEU A 37 23.77 3.28 -16.95
C LEU A 37 23.38 2.68 -18.30
N SER A 38 23.26 1.35 -18.39
CA SER A 38 22.78 0.68 -19.61
C SER A 38 21.26 0.73 -19.79
N ALA A 39 20.52 1.30 -18.83
CA ALA A 39 19.07 1.35 -18.86
C ALA A 39 18.54 2.12 -20.08
N ARG A 40 17.70 1.46 -20.87
CA ARG A 40 17.10 2.02 -22.08
C ARG A 40 16.07 3.11 -21.73
N PRO A 41 16.24 4.37 -22.16
CA PRO A 41 15.40 5.49 -21.73
C PRO A 41 13.91 5.33 -22.05
N LEU A 42 13.59 4.71 -23.18
CA LEU A 42 12.20 4.46 -23.60
C LEU A 42 11.44 3.64 -22.55
N TRP A 43 12.05 2.57 -22.04
CA TRP A 43 11.42 1.70 -21.06
C TRP A 43 11.40 2.34 -19.67
N VAL A 44 12.41 3.15 -19.32
CA VAL A 44 12.36 3.98 -18.11
C VAL A 44 11.16 4.94 -18.15
N ALA A 45 10.93 5.62 -19.27
CA ALA A 45 9.76 6.47 -19.47
C ALA A 45 8.44 5.68 -19.38
N ALA A 46 8.41 4.45 -19.89
CA ALA A 46 7.25 3.56 -19.76
C ALA A 46 6.95 3.19 -18.29
N VAL A 47 7.98 2.91 -17.47
CA VAL A 47 7.82 2.67 -16.02
C VAL A 47 7.28 3.91 -15.32
N MET A 48 7.81 5.10 -15.65
CA MET A 48 7.35 6.38 -15.10
C MET A 48 5.88 6.64 -15.46
N LEU A 49 5.51 6.46 -16.73
CA LEU A 49 4.14 6.64 -17.21
C LEU A 49 3.18 5.67 -16.52
N ALA A 50 3.51 4.38 -16.48
CA ALA A 50 2.69 3.37 -15.78
C ALA A 50 2.51 3.73 -14.30
N SER A 51 3.53 4.27 -13.65
CA SER A 51 3.46 4.73 -12.25
C SER A 51 2.52 5.94 -12.08
N LEU A 52 2.54 6.92 -12.99
CA LEU A 52 1.61 8.06 -12.96
C LEU A 52 0.17 7.63 -13.19
N VAL A 53 -0.05 6.78 -14.19
CA VAL A 53 -1.39 6.23 -14.48
C VAL A 53 -1.89 5.43 -13.28
N ALA A 54 -1.02 4.69 -12.59
CA ALA A 54 -1.39 3.97 -11.38
C ALA A 54 -1.88 4.92 -10.26
N VAL A 55 -1.25 6.09 -10.07
CA VAL A 55 -1.72 7.11 -9.09
C VAL A 55 -3.11 7.62 -9.47
N TYR A 56 -3.33 7.92 -10.75
CA TYR A 56 -4.64 8.35 -11.26
C TYR A 56 -5.73 7.29 -11.04
N VAL A 57 -5.44 6.03 -11.40
CA VAL A 57 -6.36 4.91 -11.24
C VAL A 57 -6.68 4.66 -9.77
N ARG A 58 -5.69 4.78 -8.87
CA ARG A 58 -5.92 4.70 -7.41
C ARG A 58 -6.90 5.77 -6.95
N ALA A 59 -6.75 7.01 -7.43
CA ALA A 59 -7.67 8.10 -7.08
C ALA A 59 -9.09 7.81 -7.58
N GLN A 60 -9.26 7.34 -8.82
CA GLN A 60 -10.57 6.96 -9.36
C GLN A 60 -11.21 5.82 -8.57
N ARG A 61 -10.46 4.76 -8.29
CA ARG A 61 -10.92 3.64 -7.45
C ARG A 61 -11.38 4.12 -6.09
N TRP A 62 -10.62 5.00 -5.47
CA TRP A 62 -10.95 5.52 -4.15
C TRP A 62 -12.23 6.37 -4.17
N ARG A 63 -12.46 7.17 -5.21
CA ARG A 63 -13.74 7.88 -5.40
C ARG A 63 -14.93 6.92 -5.47
N VAL A 64 -14.80 5.78 -6.15
CA VAL A 64 -15.84 4.76 -6.21
C VAL A 64 -16.14 4.19 -4.82
N LEU A 65 -15.09 3.90 -4.02
CA LEU A 65 -15.25 3.45 -2.64
C LEU A 65 -15.91 4.49 -1.72
N LEU A 66 -15.76 5.78 -2.05
CA LEU A 66 -16.30 6.89 -1.26
C LEU A 66 -17.72 7.30 -1.65
N ARG A 67 -18.28 6.81 -2.78
CA ARG A 67 -19.67 7.10 -3.20
C ARG A 67 -20.73 6.99 -2.09
N PRO A 68 -20.71 5.98 -1.19
CA PRO A 68 -21.67 5.89 -0.09
C PRO A 68 -21.57 7.02 0.94
N LEU A 69 -20.44 7.73 0.96
CA LEU A 69 -20.14 8.83 1.88
C LEU A 69 -20.34 10.20 1.22
N GLY A 70 -20.39 10.24 -0.12
CA GLY A 70 -20.56 11.45 -0.92
C GLY A 70 -19.77 11.40 -2.23
N ASP A 71 -20.15 12.25 -3.17
CA ASP A 71 -19.44 12.38 -4.44
C ASP A 71 -18.19 13.25 -4.28
N VAL A 72 -17.03 12.61 -4.34
CA VAL A 72 -15.74 13.30 -4.23
C VAL A 72 -15.26 13.73 -5.61
N PRO A 73 -14.93 15.01 -5.84
CA PRO A 73 -14.35 15.46 -7.10
C PRO A 73 -12.97 14.82 -7.35
N LEU A 74 -12.60 14.67 -8.63
CA LEU A 74 -11.37 13.97 -9.00
C LEU A 74 -10.11 14.62 -8.42
N PHE A 75 -10.02 15.94 -8.50
CA PHE A 75 -8.82 16.67 -8.12
C PHE A 75 -8.46 16.52 -6.62
N PRO A 76 -9.39 16.77 -5.67
CA PRO A 76 -9.22 16.43 -4.24
C PRO A 76 -8.77 14.99 -3.99
N ALA A 77 -9.41 14.02 -4.66
CA ALA A 77 -9.08 12.60 -4.50
C ALA A 77 -7.66 12.29 -5.02
N LEU A 78 -7.28 12.90 -6.15
CA LEU A 78 -5.98 12.72 -6.78
C LEU A 78 -4.87 13.35 -5.94
N SER A 79 -5.06 14.59 -5.50
CA SER A 79 -4.13 15.30 -4.62
C SER A 79 -3.91 14.54 -3.31
N ALA A 80 -5.00 14.22 -2.60
CA ALA A 80 -4.91 13.47 -1.35
C ALA A 80 -4.22 12.11 -1.56
N THR A 81 -4.50 11.42 -2.68
CA THR A 81 -3.84 10.15 -3.02
C THR A 81 -2.34 10.34 -3.26
N ALA A 82 -1.93 11.27 -4.11
CA ALA A 82 -0.53 11.54 -4.39
C ALA A 82 0.24 11.92 -3.11
N ILE A 83 -0.28 12.87 -2.34
CA ILE A 83 0.32 13.32 -1.07
C ILE A 83 0.45 12.16 -0.09
N GLY A 84 -0.58 11.31 0.05
CA GLY A 84 -0.50 10.17 0.97
C GLY A 84 0.48 9.07 0.54
N PHE A 85 0.61 8.80 -0.77
CA PHE A 85 1.62 7.85 -1.25
C PHE A 85 3.04 8.40 -1.12
N GLY A 86 3.28 9.68 -1.44
CA GLY A 86 4.57 10.33 -1.17
C GLY A 86 4.90 10.39 0.32
N ALA A 87 3.91 10.71 1.16
CA ALA A 87 4.08 10.66 2.61
C ALA A 87 4.38 9.24 3.10
N SER A 88 3.80 8.19 2.49
CA SER A 88 4.08 6.80 2.85
C SER A 88 5.49 6.36 2.44
N ALA A 89 6.05 6.97 1.39
CA ALA A 89 7.42 6.73 0.96
C ALA A 89 8.44 7.30 1.96
N VAL A 90 8.13 8.42 2.61
CA VAL A 90 9.07 9.15 3.49
C VAL A 90 8.82 8.91 4.97
N LEU A 91 7.55 8.83 5.40
CA LEU A 91 7.20 8.77 6.81
C LEU A 91 7.25 7.35 7.38
N PRO A 92 7.70 7.20 8.64
CA PRO A 92 7.69 5.90 9.32
C PRO A 92 6.28 5.41 9.63
N PHE A 93 6.18 4.11 9.95
CA PHE A 93 4.95 3.44 10.39
C PHE A 93 3.78 3.50 9.40
N ARG A 94 4.03 3.70 8.10
CA ARG A 94 3.00 3.85 7.07
C ARG A 94 1.96 4.92 7.39
N ILE A 95 2.36 5.95 8.14
CA ILE A 95 1.47 7.05 8.55
C ILE A 95 0.90 7.77 7.33
N GLY A 96 1.59 7.75 6.18
CA GLY A 96 1.09 8.32 4.94
C GLY A 96 -0.25 7.74 4.47
N GLU A 97 -0.59 6.51 4.84
CA GLU A 97 -1.91 5.93 4.56
C GLU A 97 -3.04 6.64 5.33
N LEU A 98 -2.72 7.21 6.49
CA LEU A 98 -3.64 8.02 7.31
C LEU A 98 -3.71 9.48 6.84
N VAL A 99 -2.74 9.93 6.04
CA VAL A 99 -2.71 11.31 5.51
C VAL A 99 -3.82 11.54 4.48
N ARG A 100 -4.13 10.55 3.62
CA ARG A 100 -5.19 10.71 2.59
C ARG A 100 -6.57 10.93 3.22
N PRO A 101 -7.03 10.08 4.16
CA PRO A 101 -8.29 10.31 4.87
C PRO A 101 -8.33 11.65 5.61
N ALA A 102 -7.21 12.05 6.23
CA ALA A 102 -7.13 13.31 6.97
C ALA A 102 -7.24 14.55 6.09
N LEU A 103 -6.60 14.54 4.91
CA LEU A 103 -6.71 15.63 3.94
C LEU A 103 -8.13 15.73 3.39
N LEU A 104 -8.73 14.59 3.02
CA LEU A 104 -10.05 14.57 2.41
C LEU A 104 -11.16 14.98 3.40
N GLY A 105 -11.02 14.60 4.67
CA GLY A 105 -12.00 14.97 5.71
C GLY A 105 -12.14 16.48 5.90
N ARG A 106 -11.14 17.27 5.52
CA ARG A 106 -11.19 18.74 5.53
C ARG A 106 -11.88 19.34 4.32
N GLN A 107 -11.81 18.68 3.17
CA GLN A 107 -12.23 19.25 1.88
C GLN A 107 -13.67 18.90 1.51
N VAL A 108 -14.19 17.74 1.93
CA VAL A 108 -15.47 17.20 1.42
C VAL A 108 -16.44 16.76 2.54
N GLY A 109 -16.15 17.10 3.80
CA GLY A 109 -17.03 16.74 4.93
C GLY A 109 -17.17 15.23 5.20
N VAL A 110 -16.31 14.41 4.58
CA VAL A 110 -16.26 12.97 4.80
C VAL A 110 -15.58 12.69 6.14
N GLY A 111 -16.28 12.05 7.08
CA GLY A 111 -15.70 11.75 8.40
C GLY A 111 -14.43 10.88 8.31
N MET A 112 -13.40 11.23 9.08
CA MET A 112 -12.10 10.52 9.12
C MET A 112 -12.24 9.00 9.28
N SER A 113 -13.11 8.53 10.19
CA SER A 113 -13.34 7.10 10.43
C SER A 113 -13.90 6.39 9.18
N ALA A 114 -14.79 7.06 8.45
CA ALA A 114 -15.36 6.53 7.22
C ALA A 114 -14.32 6.49 6.09
N ALA A 115 -13.53 7.55 5.93
CA ALA A 115 -12.41 7.56 4.99
C ALA A 115 -11.30 6.55 5.35
N LEU A 116 -11.06 6.28 6.63
CA LEU A 116 -10.15 5.21 7.07
C LEU A 116 -10.69 3.84 6.71
N SER A 117 -11.98 3.59 6.91
CA SER A 117 -12.59 2.30 6.56
C SER A 117 -12.53 2.02 5.05
N SER A 118 -12.63 3.05 4.20
CA SER A 118 -12.46 2.88 2.75
C SER A 118 -11.02 2.56 2.36
N VAL A 119 -10.02 3.06 3.09
CA VAL A 119 -8.62 2.63 2.93
C VAL A 119 -8.44 1.16 3.34
N VAL A 120 -9.09 0.72 4.42
CA VAL A 120 -9.07 -0.71 4.81
C VAL A 120 -9.66 -1.59 3.70
N LEU A 121 -10.80 -1.18 3.11
CA LEU A 121 -11.37 -1.87 1.96
C LEU A 121 -10.41 -1.89 0.77
N GLU A 122 -9.76 -0.77 0.46
CA GLU A 122 -8.77 -0.68 -0.60
C GLU A 122 -7.65 -1.72 -0.41
N ARG A 123 -7.12 -1.84 0.82
CA ARG A 123 -6.08 -2.82 1.16
C ARG A 123 -6.54 -4.26 1.03
N LEU A 124 -7.79 -4.52 1.40
CA LEU A 124 -8.38 -5.84 1.29
C LEU A 124 -8.50 -6.27 -0.18
N PHE A 125 -8.99 -5.39 -1.06
CA PHE A 125 -9.01 -5.65 -2.50
C PHE A 125 -7.59 -5.84 -3.06
N ASP A 126 -6.64 -5.00 -2.65
CA ASP A 126 -5.24 -5.15 -3.07
C ASP A 126 -4.68 -6.53 -2.66
N MET A 127 -4.94 -6.99 -1.43
CA MET A 127 -4.49 -8.31 -0.94
C MET A 127 -5.11 -9.47 -1.74
N LEU A 128 -6.41 -9.40 -2.05
CA LEU A 128 -7.07 -10.42 -2.86
C LEU A 128 -6.45 -10.53 -4.25
N LEU A 129 -6.08 -9.40 -4.86
CA LEU A 129 -5.43 -9.39 -6.17
C LEU A 129 -3.97 -9.88 -6.11
N VAL A 130 -3.19 -9.52 -5.07
CA VAL A 130 -1.85 -10.11 -4.84
C VAL A 130 -1.93 -11.63 -4.76
N VAL A 131 -2.89 -12.13 -4.02
CA VAL A 131 -3.13 -13.57 -3.85
C VAL A 131 -3.50 -14.22 -5.18
N ALA A 132 -4.35 -13.58 -5.98
CA ALA A 132 -4.67 -14.08 -7.32
C ALA A 132 -3.42 -14.13 -8.22
N CYS A 133 -2.58 -13.09 -8.21
CA CYS A 133 -1.30 -13.09 -8.92
C CYS A 133 -0.38 -14.20 -8.41
N PHE A 134 -0.31 -14.43 -7.09
CA PHE A 134 0.46 -15.51 -6.51
C PHE A 134 0.00 -16.87 -7.03
N VAL A 135 -1.32 -17.15 -7.03
CA VAL A 135 -1.88 -18.41 -7.53
C VAL A 135 -1.47 -18.64 -8.98
N VAL A 136 -1.57 -17.61 -9.83
CA VAL A 136 -1.13 -17.70 -11.23
C VAL A 136 0.35 -18.07 -11.32
N VAL A 137 1.23 -17.44 -10.53
CA VAL A 137 2.67 -17.78 -10.52
C VAL A 137 2.89 -19.21 -10.05
N ALA A 138 2.22 -19.65 -8.98
CA ALA A 138 2.39 -20.98 -8.43
C ALA A 138 1.94 -22.10 -9.37
N LEU A 139 0.99 -21.82 -10.28
CA LEU A 139 0.54 -22.74 -11.32
C LEU A 139 1.51 -22.85 -12.50
N VAL A 140 2.27 -21.79 -12.76
CA VAL A 140 3.15 -21.69 -13.94
C VAL A 140 4.62 -21.94 -13.59
N TYR A 141 5.01 -21.72 -12.34
CA TYR A 141 6.39 -21.82 -11.88
C TYR A 141 6.50 -22.57 -10.54
N PRO A 142 7.46 -23.51 -10.40
CA PRO A 142 7.65 -24.24 -9.15
C PRO A 142 8.23 -23.30 -8.08
N LEU A 143 7.36 -22.76 -7.24
CA LEU A 143 7.77 -21.93 -6.12
C LEU A 143 8.25 -22.78 -4.94
N PRO A 144 9.26 -22.31 -4.18
CA PRO A 144 9.63 -22.91 -2.90
C PRO A 144 8.42 -23.11 -1.98
N ALA A 145 8.35 -24.26 -1.30
CA ALA A 145 7.21 -24.61 -0.43
C ALA A 145 6.91 -23.52 0.61
N ALA A 146 7.94 -22.96 1.24
CA ALA A 146 7.79 -21.89 2.22
C ALA A 146 7.10 -20.63 1.66
N LEU A 147 7.39 -20.25 0.40
CA LEU A 147 6.73 -19.11 -0.26
C LEU A 147 5.27 -19.42 -0.59
N ARG A 148 5.00 -20.66 -1.04
CA ARG A 148 3.65 -21.15 -1.29
C ARG A 148 2.79 -21.18 -0.03
N ASP A 149 3.31 -21.75 1.05
CA ASP A 149 2.56 -21.89 2.30
C ASP A 149 2.29 -20.50 2.92
N SER A 150 3.25 -19.58 2.86
CA SER A 150 3.07 -18.18 3.31
C SER A 150 1.98 -17.46 2.52
N ALA A 151 1.93 -17.66 1.20
CA ALA A 151 0.92 -17.06 0.35
C ALA A 151 -0.48 -17.65 0.56
N ILE A 152 -0.58 -18.96 0.82
CA ILE A 152 -1.85 -19.61 1.20
C ILE A 152 -2.36 -19.02 2.51
N VAL A 153 -1.50 -18.83 3.52
CA VAL A 153 -1.89 -18.18 4.78
C VAL A 153 -2.40 -16.76 4.52
N LEU A 154 -1.68 -15.97 3.72
CA LEU A 154 -2.11 -14.60 3.37
C LEU A 154 -3.45 -14.61 2.61
N ALA A 155 -3.65 -15.56 1.70
CA ALA A 155 -4.90 -15.76 0.97
C ALA A 155 -6.07 -16.04 1.91
N VAL A 156 -5.90 -17.00 2.83
CA VAL A 156 -6.92 -17.35 3.82
C VAL A 156 -7.26 -16.14 4.69
N LEU A 157 -6.25 -15.40 5.17
CA LEU A 157 -6.48 -14.20 5.98
C LEU A 157 -7.20 -13.09 5.20
N ALA A 158 -6.83 -12.87 3.93
CA ALA A 158 -7.50 -11.88 3.08
C ALA A 158 -8.96 -12.25 2.81
N VAL A 159 -9.23 -13.51 2.44
CA VAL A 159 -10.59 -14.01 2.22
C VAL A 159 -11.41 -13.93 3.51
N LEU A 160 -10.85 -14.36 4.64
CA LEU A 160 -11.52 -14.28 5.95
C LEU A 160 -11.85 -12.83 6.31
N GLY A 161 -10.88 -11.92 6.15
CA GLY A 161 -11.08 -10.48 6.37
C GLY A 161 -12.20 -9.92 5.50
N PHE A 162 -12.25 -10.30 4.22
CA PHE A 162 -13.30 -9.90 3.30
C PHE A 162 -14.67 -10.41 3.72
N VAL A 163 -14.78 -11.69 4.05
CA VAL A 163 -16.03 -12.30 4.53
C VAL A 163 -16.52 -11.62 5.80
N VAL A 164 -15.62 -11.35 6.77
CA VAL A 164 -15.96 -10.65 8.01
C VAL A 164 -16.48 -9.24 7.72
N LEU A 165 -15.77 -8.43 6.94
CA LEU A 165 -16.20 -7.06 6.62
C LEU A 165 -17.51 -7.05 5.82
N HIS A 166 -17.69 -7.96 4.87
CA HIS A 166 -18.93 -8.10 4.11
C HIS A 166 -20.09 -8.53 5.00
N ALA A 167 -19.89 -9.47 5.93
CA ALA A 167 -20.89 -9.90 6.89
C ALA A 167 -21.28 -8.77 7.85
N MET A 168 -20.30 -8.02 8.37
CA MET A 168 -20.52 -6.84 9.21
C MET A 168 -21.39 -5.80 8.50
N GLN A 169 -21.13 -5.57 7.21
CA GLN A 169 -21.90 -4.63 6.39
C GLN A 169 -23.31 -5.13 6.07
N ARG A 170 -23.46 -6.41 5.67
CA ARG A 170 -24.79 -6.99 5.40
C ARG A 170 -25.68 -7.02 6.63
N ARG A 171 -25.10 -7.25 7.80
CA ARG A 171 -25.80 -7.30 9.09
C ARG A 171 -25.58 -6.03 9.89
N ARG A 172 -25.51 -4.87 9.22
CA ARG A 172 -25.14 -3.59 9.84
C ARG A 172 -25.89 -3.32 11.15
N THR A 173 -27.21 -3.43 11.16
CA THR A 173 -28.03 -3.21 12.37
C THR A 173 -27.64 -4.15 13.50
N ALA A 174 -27.48 -5.45 13.22
CA ALA A 174 -27.07 -6.43 14.22
C ALA A 174 -25.63 -6.18 14.71
N THR A 175 -24.73 -5.76 13.83
CA THR A 175 -23.35 -5.36 14.19
C THR A 175 -23.38 -4.13 15.10
N GLU A 176 -24.18 -3.12 14.80
CA GLU A 176 -24.35 -1.92 15.62
C GLU A 176 -24.95 -2.26 17.00
N THR A 177 -25.92 -3.18 17.07
CA THR A 177 -26.49 -3.65 18.35
C THR A 177 -25.47 -4.45 19.17
N PHE A 178 -24.75 -5.37 18.54
CA PHE A 178 -23.72 -6.19 19.19
C PHE A 178 -22.59 -5.32 19.75
N VAL A 179 -22.04 -4.44 18.92
CA VAL A 179 -21.01 -3.49 19.36
C VAL A 179 -21.58 -2.53 20.40
N GLY A 180 -22.83 -2.09 20.26
CA GLY A 180 -23.52 -1.29 21.26
C GLY A 180 -23.62 -1.95 22.63
N GLY A 181 -23.90 -3.26 22.68
CA GLY A 181 -23.92 -4.05 23.91
C GLY A 181 -22.53 -4.23 24.54
N LEU A 182 -21.49 -4.36 23.73
CA LEU A 182 -20.11 -4.35 24.23
C LEU A 182 -19.70 -2.98 24.76
N LEU A 183 -20.06 -1.89 24.06
CA LEU A 183 -19.79 -0.53 24.50
C LEU A 183 -20.56 -0.16 25.78
N ALA A 184 -21.71 -0.77 26.03
CA ALA A 184 -22.46 -0.56 27.28
C ALA A 184 -21.72 -1.08 28.53
N ARG A 185 -20.71 -1.93 28.36
CA ARG A 185 -19.82 -2.38 29.45
C ARG A 185 -18.70 -1.38 29.77
N LEU A 186 -18.53 -0.34 28.96
CA LEU A 186 -17.54 0.70 29.16
C LEU A 186 -18.14 1.89 29.92
N PRO A 187 -17.32 2.75 30.54
CA PRO A 187 -17.78 4.02 31.10
C PRO A 187 -18.56 4.83 30.06
N SER A 188 -19.65 5.47 30.49
CA SER A 188 -20.58 6.21 29.62
C SER A 188 -19.89 7.26 28.76
N SER A 189 -18.87 7.93 29.31
CA SER A 189 -18.03 8.92 28.61
C SER A 189 -17.23 8.32 27.45
N LEU A 190 -16.72 7.09 27.60
CA LEU A 190 -15.96 6.39 26.56
C LEU A 190 -16.90 5.80 25.50
N ALA A 191 -18.03 5.21 25.92
CA ALA A 191 -19.03 4.68 25.01
C ALA A 191 -19.62 5.77 24.10
N ALA A 192 -19.90 6.96 24.65
CA ALA A 192 -20.39 8.11 23.88
C ALA A 192 -19.37 8.60 22.84
N ARG A 193 -18.07 8.51 23.12
CA ARG A 193 -16.99 8.86 22.17
C ARG A 193 -16.80 7.82 21.07
N ILE A 194 -16.92 6.52 21.38
CA ILE A 194 -16.64 5.44 20.42
C ILE A 194 -17.82 5.15 19.49
N ARG A 195 -19.05 5.27 19.97
CA ARG A 195 -20.26 4.98 19.18
C ARG A 195 -20.31 5.68 17.80
N PRO A 196 -20.06 7.00 17.67
CA PRO A 196 -20.04 7.65 16.36
C PRO A 196 -18.89 7.16 15.46
N LEU A 197 -17.76 6.74 16.03
CA LEU A 197 -16.63 6.18 15.26
C LEU A 197 -17.01 4.85 14.62
N VAL A 198 -17.71 3.98 15.36
CA VAL A 198 -18.21 2.68 14.87
C VAL A 198 -19.23 2.90 13.76
N GLY A 199 -20.22 3.77 13.97
CA GLY A 199 -21.21 4.09 12.94
C GLY A 199 -20.58 4.65 11.66
N SER A 200 -19.59 5.53 11.80
CA SER A 200 -18.84 6.08 10.66
C SER A 200 -17.99 5.00 9.94
N PHE A 201 -17.37 4.08 10.69
CA PHE A 201 -16.59 2.98 10.13
C PHE A 201 -17.48 2.04 9.31
N LEU A 202 -18.63 1.63 9.86
CA LEU A 202 -19.62 0.82 9.13
C LEU A 202 -20.22 1.59 7.95
N GLY A 203 -20.40 2.91 8.09
CA GLY A 203 -20.82 3.77 6.99
C GLY A 203 -19.87 3.70 5.79
N GLY A 204 -18.55 3.77 6.03
CA GLY A 204 -17.56 3.67 4.94
C GLY A 204 -17.32 2.25 4.42
N LEU A 205 -17.80 1.22 5.11
CA LEU A 205 -17.97 -0.13 4.54
C LEU A 205 -19.15 -0.21 3.55
N GLY A 206 -19.94 0.86 3.41
CA GLY A 206 -21.07 0.98 2.48
C GLY A 206 -20.78 0.54 1.04
N GLY A 207 -19.53 0.68 0.58
CA GLY A 207 -19.13 0.28 -0.77
C GLY A 207 -19.26 -1.23 -1.03
N LEU A 208 -19.30 -2.04 0.04
CA LEU A 208 -19.54 -3.49 -0.05
C LEU A 208 -21.02 -3.88 -0.18
N ALA A 209 -21.95 -2.94 0.06
CA ALA A 209 -23.39 -3.21 0.02
C ALA A 209 -23.92 -3.27 -1.42
N ASP A 210 -23.36 -2.47 -2.32
CA ASP A 210 -23.75 -2.41 -3.73
C ASP A 210 -22.83 -3.26 -4.61
N ARG A 211 -23.44 -4.21 -5.35
CA ARG A 211 -22.70 -5.12 -6.25
C ARG A 211 -22.03 -4.38 -7.39
N SER A 212 -22.63 -3.31 -7.90
CA SER A 212 -22.06 -2.54 -9.01
C SER A 212 -20.79 -1.81 -8.58
N THR A 213 -20.81 -1.23 -7.38
CA THR A 213 -19.65 -0.60 -6.74
C THR A 213 -18.55 -1.62 -6.49
N VAL A 214 -18.87 -2.80 -5.94
CA VAL A 214 -17.87 -3.87 -5.74
C VAL A 214 -17.26 -4.31 -7.07
N ALA A 215 -18.05 -4.54 -8.11
CA ALA A 215 -17.56 -4.93 -9.43
C ALA A 215 -16.64 -3.86 -10.04
N LEU A 216 -17.01 -2.59 -9.92
CA LEU A 216 -16.21 -1.48 -10.42
C LEU A 216 -14.89 -1.34 -9.64
N VAL A 217 -14.91 -1.52 -8.32
CA VAL A 217 -13.70 -1.53 -7.48
C VAL A 217 -12.79 -2.70 -7.85
N LEU A 218 -13.34 -3.89 -8.10
CA LEU A 218 -12.58 -5.04 -8.57
C LEU A 218 -11.95 -4.77 -9.95
N ALA A 219 -12.69 -4.19 -10.89
CA ALA A 219 -12.17 -3.83 -12.20
C ALA A 219 -11.03 -2.81 -12.11
N TYR A 220 -11.20 -1.75 -11.32
CA TYR A 220 -10.13 -0.78 -11.05
C TYR A 220 -8.93 -1.42 -10.35
N SER A 221 -9.17 -2.36 -9.43
CA SER A 221 -8.09 -3.08 -8.74
C SER A 221 -7.31 -3.96 -9.71
N ALA A 222 -7.99 -4.75 -10.55
CA ALA A 222 -7.35 -5.55 -11.58
C ALA A 222 -6.53 -4.67 -12.55
N TYR A 223 -7.10 -3.56 -13.02
CA TYR A 223 -6.39 -2.63 -13.89
C TYR A 223 -5.16 -2.00 -13.21
N LEU A 224 -5.30 -1.59 -11.94
CA LEU A 224 -4.18 -1.08 -11.15
C LEU A 224 -3.06 -2.13 -11.00
N TRP A 225 -3.42 -3.39 -10.76
CA TRP A 225 -2.45 -4.47 -10.65
C TRP A 225 -1.76 -4.79 -11.97
N VAL A 226 -2.46 -4.66 -13.11
CA VAL A 226 -1.82 -4.72 -14.43
C VAL A 226 -0.80 -3.59 -14.59
N LEU A 227 -1.13 -2.35 -14.19
CA LEU A 227 -0.18 -1.24 -14.25
C LEU A 227 1.04 -1.47 -13.35
N ILE A 228 0.83 -2.00 -12.13
CA ILE A 228 1.94 -2.41 -11.26
C ILE A 228 2.76 -3.52 -11.91
N GLN A 229 2.12 -4.52 -12.52
CA GLN A 229 2.83 -5.58 -13.22
C GLN A 229 3.68 -5.05 -14.38
N LEU A 230 3.14 -4.07 -15.11
CA LEU A 230 3.84 -3.41 -16.21
C LEU A 230 5.07 -2.62 -15.72
N THR A 231 5.06 -1.99 -14.54
CA THR A 231 6.27 -1.32 -14.03
C THR A 231 7.40 -2.32 -13.81
N PHE A 232 7.12 -3.49 -13.25
CA PHE A 232 8.11 -4.54 -13.07
C PHE A 232 8.58 -5.11 -14.41
N LEU A 233 7.64 -5.37 -15.34
CA LEU A 233 7.96 -5.89 -16.67
C LEU A 233 8.83 -4.92 -17.47
N PHE A 234 8.45 -3.64 -17.52
CA PHE A 234 9.21 -2.62 -18.24
C PHE A 234 10.60 -2.38 -17.63
N SER A 235 10.78 -2.56 -16.33
CA SER A 235 12.11 -2.51 -15.72
C SER A 235 13.05 -3.63 -16.22
N PHE A 236 12.54 -4.82 -16.57
CA PHE A 236 13.37 -5.86 -17.20
C PHE A 236 13.77 -5.46 -18.61
N LEU A 237 12.84 -4.89 -19.38
CA LEU A 237 13.10 -4.40 -20.73
C LEU A 237 14.06 -3.21 -20.74
N ALA A 238 14.00 -2.36 -19.71
CA ALA A 238 14.92 -1.26 -19.52
C ALA A 238 16.36 -1.76 -19.35
N LEU A 239 16.57 -2.87 -18.63
CA LEU A 239 17.89 -3.44 -18.37
C LEU A 239 18.28 -4.57 -19.34
N ASP A 240 17.50 -4.81 -20.39
CA ASP A 240 17.71 -5.88 -21.38
C ASP A 240 17.93 -7.27 -20.76
N MET A 241 17.25 -7.56 -19.65
CA MET A 241 17.45 -8.79 -18.90
C MET A 241 16.83 -9.98 -19.62
N ARG A 242 17.63 -11.04 -19.83
CA ARG A 242 17.20 -12.27 -20.51
C ARG A 242 16.60 -13.26 -19.52
N VAL A 243 15.32 -13.07 -19.22
CA VAL A 243 14.52 -13.96 -18.37
C VAL A 243 13.17 -14.25 -19.04
N PRO A 244 12.44 -15.31 -18.65
CA PRO A 244 11.04 -15.49 -19.02
C PRO A 244 10.20 -14.31 -18.50
N LEU A 245 10.06 -13.26 -19.31
CA LEU A 245 9.68 -11.91 -18.89
C LEU A 245 8.40 -11.86 -18.04
N VAL A 246 7.34 -12.53 -18.48
CA VAL A 246 6.05 -12.55 -17.78
C VAL A 246 6.16 -13.29 -16.45
N ALA A 247 6.76 -14.49 -16.44
CA ALA A 247 6.91 -15.29 -15.22
C ALA A 247 7.84 -14.61 -14.20
N ALA A 248 8.99 -14.10 -14.65
CA ALA A 248 9.95 -13.39 -13.82
C ALA A 248 9.36 -12.12 -13.21
N SER A 249 8.61 -11.34 -14.00
CA SER A 249 7.96 -10.14 -13.48
C SER A 249 6.82 -10.45 -12.52
N LEU A 250 5.99 -11.47 -12.76
CA LEU A 250 4.94 -11.86 -11.83
C LEU A 250 5.51 -12.38 -10.51
N ALA A 251 6.53 -13.25 -10.58
CA ALA A 251 7.22 -13.76 -9.40
C ALA A 251 7.87 -12.62 -8.60
N THR A 252 8.50 -11.66 -9.28
CA THR A 252 9.12 -10.50 -8.63
C THR A 252 8.11 -9.62 -7.92
N VAL A 253 6.99 -9.28 -8.56
CA VAL A 253 5.91 -8.49 -7.91
C VAL A 253 5.42 -9.16 -6.63
N VAL A 254 5.15 -10.45 -6.71
CA VAL A 254 4.54 -11.21 -5.61
C VAL A 254 5.53 -11.41 -4.45
N ILE A 255 6.77 -11.77 -4.74
CA ILE A 255 7.81 -11.94 -3.72
C ILE A 255 8.16 -10.60 -3.09
N VAL A 256 8.29 -9.52 -3.87
CA VAL A 256 8.50 -8.18 -3.33
C VAL A 256 7.33 -7.76 -2.44
N ALA A 257 6.08 -8.02 -2.83
CA ALA A 257 4.93 -7.75 -1.98
C ALA A 257 5.04 -8.48 -0.64
N ALA A 258 5.44 -9.77 -0.63
CA ALA A 258 5.66 -10.54 0.60
C ALA A 258 6.76 -9.95 1.50
N PHE A 259 7.90 -9.56 0.92
CA PHE A 259 8.98 -8.90 1.68
C PHE A 259 8.55 -7.53 2.22
N VAL A 260 7.77 -6.78 1.44
CA VAL A 260 7.19 -5.51 1.86
C VAL A 260 6.10 -5.71 2.91
N PHE A 261 5.64 -6.92 3.25
CA PHE A 261 4.80 -7.11 4.44
C PHE A 261 5.59 -7.16 5.74
N LEU A 262 6.90 -7.41 5.69
CA LEU A 262 7.75 -7.45 6.89
C LEU A 262 7.80 -6.07 7.58
N PRO A 263 8.01 -6.04 8.91
CA PRO A 263 8.38 -4.81 9.60
C PRO A 263 9.61 -4.21 8.93
N GLN A 264 9.54 -2.96 8.51
CA GLN A 264 10.61 -2.35 7.72
C GLN A 264 10.71 -0.84 7.95
N ALA A 265 11.85 -0.29 7.58
CA ALA A 265 12.13 1.14 7.54
C ALA A 265 11.26 1.87 6.48
N PRO A 266 11.12 3.22 6.58
CA PRO A 266 10.44 4.01 5.56
C PRO A 266 11.03 3.77 4.16
N GLY A 267 10.19 3.90 3.13
CA GLY A 267 10.60 3.73 1.73
C GLY A 267 10.89 2.29 1.31
N PHE A 268 10.60 1.30 2.15
CA PHE A 268 10.80 -0.14 1.85
C PHE A 268 12.28 -0.51 1.59
N ILE A 269 13.21 0.27 2.13
CA ILE A 269 14.64 0.04 1.96
C ILE A 269 15.02 -1.30 2.63
N GLY A 270 15.82 -2.09 1.92
CA GLY A 270 16.28 -3.41 2.33
C GLY A 270 15.31 -4.51 1.92
N THR A 271 14.06 -4.44 2.36
CA THR A 271 13.02 -5.45 2.05
C THR A 271 12.70 -5.51 0.55
N TRP A 272 12.60 -4.35 -0.12
CA TRP A 272 12.41 -4.30 -1.57
C TRP A 272 13.57 -4.97 -2.32
N GLN A 273 14.81 -4.59 -1.97
CA GLN A 273 16.02 -5.12 -2.60
C GLN A 273 16.15 -6.63 -2.36
N ALA A 274 15.92 -7.09 -1.13
CA ALA A 274 15.95 -8.50 -0.79
C ALA A 274 14.88 -9.29 -1.55
N GLY A 275 13.66 -8.75 -1.66
CA GLY A 275 12.58 -9.37 -2.43
C GLY A 275 12.94 -9.55 -3.91
N CYS A 276 13.52 -8.52 -4.55
CA CYS A 276 14.00 -8.63 -5.92
C CYS A 276 15.14 -9.66 -6.05
N VAL A 277 16.13 -9.65 -5.15
CA VAL A 277 17.26 -10.60 -5.18
C VAL A 277 16.78 -12.04 -5.02
N VAL A 278 15.83 -12.30 -4.12
CA VAL A 278 15.24 -13.63 -3.95
C VAL A 278 14.45 -14.04 -5.19
N ALA A 279 13.59 -13.16 -5.70
CA ALA A 279 12.75 -13.46 -6.86
C ALA A 279 13.58 -13.78 -8.10
N LEU A 280 14.55 -12.93 -8.42
CA LEU A 280 15.39 -13.05 -9.60
C LEU A 280 16.40 -14.20 -9.48
N GLY A 281 16.82 -14.52 -8.26
CA GLY A 281 17.60 -15.73 -7.98
C GLY A 281 16.89 -17.02 -8.38
N LEU A 282 15.56 -17.08 -8.34
CA LEU A 282 14.79 -18.24 -8.83
C LEU A 282 14.97 -18.44 -10.34
N PHE A 283 15.22 -17.36 -11.09
CA PHE A 283 15.44 -17.39 -12.53
C PHE A 283 16.93 -17.44 -12.90
N GLY A 284 17.81 -17.72 -11.93
CA GLY A 284 19.26 -17.82 -12.15
C GLY A 284 19.94 -16.48 -12.42
N VAL A 285 19.29 -15.35 -12.14
CA VAL A 285 19.86 -14.02 -12.35
C VAL A 285 20.97 -13.76 -11.33
N PRO A 286 22.16 -13.29 -11.77
CA PRO A 286 23.23 -12.86 -10.87
C PRO A 286 22.79 -11.78 -9.88
N ARG A 287 23.38 -11.78 -8.67
CA ARG A 287 22.95 -10.86 -7.59
C ARG A 287 23.14 -9.38 -7.93
N ASP A 288 24.21 -9.03 -8.62
CA ASP A 288 24.51 -7.69 -9.11
C ASP A 288 23.47 -7.20 -10.12
N GLU A 289 23.08 -8.04 -11.08
CA GLU A 289 21.99 -7.76 -12.02
C GLU A 289 20.65 -7.61 -11.30
N ALA A 290 20.35 -8.49 -10.35
CA ALA A 290 19.13 -8.42 -9.56
C ALA A 290 19.06 -7.14 -8.70
N LEU A 291 20.19 -6.70 -8.14
CA LEU A 291 20.27 -5.43 -7.43
C LEU A 291 20.11 -4.24 -8.35
N GLY A 292 20.75 -4.24 -9.53
CA GLY A 292 20.57 -3.19 -10.54
C GLY A 292 19.10 -3.02 -10.92
N TYR A 293 18.41 -4.14 -11.19
CA TYR A 293 16.95 -4.16 -11.40
C TYR A 293 16.17 -3.60 -10.22
N SER A 294 16.52 -4.03 -8.99
CA SER A 294 15.83 -3.59 -7.79
C SER A 294 15.95 -2.08 -7.57
N LEU A 295 17.15 -1.52 -7.80
CA LEU A 295 17.45 -0.11 -7.62
C LEU A 295 16.77 0.73 -8.68
N LEU A 296 16.85 0.35 -9.96
CA LEU A 296 16.18 1.06 -11.05
C LEU A 296 14.69 1.22 -10.75
N THR A 297 14.02 0.09 -10.47
CA THR A 297 12.57 0.05 -10.24
C THR A 297 12.17 0.82 -8.98
N TRP A 298 12.95 0.69 -7.91
CA TRP A 298 12.73 1.39 -6.65
C TRP A 298 12.91 2.90 -6.79
N ILE A 299 14.02 3.35 -7.41
CA ILE A 299 14.32 4.77 -7.62
C ILE A 299 13.20 5.42 -8.43
N ILE A 300 12.80 4.82 -9.55
CA ILE A 300 11.71 5.35 -10.37
C ILE A 300 10.43 5.45 -9.53
N SER A 301 10.07 4.39 -8.80
CA SER A 301 8.88 4.39 -7.95
C SER A 301 8.91 5.47 -6.87
N MET A 302 10.06 5.70 -6.23
CA MET A 302 10.23 6.74 -5.21
C MET A 302 10.15 8.13 -5.81
N VAL A 303 10.85 8.38 -6.92
CA VAL A 303 10.83 9.66 -7.65
C VAL A 303 9.42 9.99 -8.09
N MET A 304 8.67 9.03 -8.65
CA MET A 304 7.30 9.27 -9.11
C MET A 304 6.36 9.57 -7.94
N ASN A 305 6.43 8.82 -6.84
CA ASN A 305 5.55 9.03 -5.69
C ASN A 305 5.86 10.36 -4.95
N ILE A 306 7.14 10.64 -4.70
CA ILE A 306 7.57 11.87 -4.01
C ILE A 306 7.37 13.08 -4.91
N GLY A 307 7.70 12.97 -6.20
CA GLY A 307 7.50 14.03 -7.18
C GLY A 307 6.04 14.39 -7.36
N ALA A 308 5.14 13.41 -7.51
CA ALA A 308 3.71 13.66 -7.57
C ALA A 308 3.20 14.34 -6.30
N ALA A 309 3.60 13.87 -5.12
CA ALA A 309 3.25 14.51 -3.85
C ALA A 309 3.76 15.96 -3.76
N GLY A 310 5.00 16.22 -4.19
CA GLY A 310 5.59 17.56 -4.19
C GLY A 310 4.83 18.54 -5.07
N VAL A 311 4.41 18.12 -6.27
CA VAL A 311 3.59 18.95 -7.18
C VAL A 311 2.26 19.34 -6.53
N PHE A 312 1.54 18.39 -5.93
CA PHE A 312 0.27 18.68 -5.28
C PHE A 312 0.42 19.50 -3.99
N LEU A 313 1.48 19.28 -3.21
CA LEU A 313 1.76 20.10 -2.02
C LEU A 313 2.05 21.56 -2.38
N ALA A 314 2.84 21.79 -3.43
CA ALA A 314 3.12 23.12 -3.93
C ALA A 314 1.85 23.80 -4.47
N TRP A 315 0.96 23.05 -5.11
CA TRP A 315 -0.28 23.60 -5.66
C TRP A 315 -1.33 23.91 -4.59
N GLU A 316 -1.40 23.14 -3.50
CA GLU A 316 -2.34 23.39 -2.40
C GLU A 316 -1.80 24.36 -1.33
N ASP A 317 -0.63 24.97 -1.53
CA ASP A 317 0.08 25.80 -0.54
C ASP A 317 0.24 25.11 0.83
N LEU A 318 0.31 23.77 0.83
CA LEU A 318 0.43 22.97 2.04
C LEU A 318 1.90 22.75 2.40
N SER A 319 2.33 23.33 3.54
CA SER A 319 3.66 23.03 4.08
C SER A 319 3.71 21.61 4.68
N PRO A 320 4.84 20.89 4.58
CA PRO A 320 5.04 19.59 5.23
C PRO A 320 4.82 19.64 6.75
N GLY A 321 5.11 20.78 7.39
CA GLY A 321 4.86 21.01 8.81
C GLY A 321 3.38 21.10 9.17
N GLN A 322 2.53 21.63 8.28
CA GLN A 322 1.08 21.62 8.47
C GLN A 322 0.54 20.19 8.41
N LEU A 323 1.00 19.33 7.50
CA LEU A 323 0.60 17.91 7.45
C LEU A 323 0.85 17.17 8.77
N LEU A 324 2.00 17.41 9.41
CA LEU A 324 2.34 16.81 10.71
C LEU A 324 1.46 17.35 11.85
N ARG A 325 1.06 18.63 11.78
CA ARG A 325 0.17 19.27 12.76
C ARG A 325 -1.30 18.88 12.59
N LEU A 326 -1.73 18.54 11.37
CA LEU A 326 -3.10 18.06 11.11
C LEU A 326 -3.39 16.75 11.86
N ARG A 327 -2.37 15.90 12.04
CA ARG A 327 -2.47 14.73 12.92
C ARG A 327 -2.64 15.10 14.41
N ALA A 328 -1.98 16.18 14.86
CA ALA A 328 -1.90 16.52 16.27
C ALA A 328 -3.17 17.18 16.82
N ARG A 329 -3.97 17.86 15.98
CA ARG A 329 -5.20 18.56 16.42
C ARG A 329 -6.42 17.66 16.58
N GLU A 330 -6.42 16.43 16.05
CA GLU A 330 -7.58 15.52 16.08
C GLU A 330 -7.30 14.17 16.78
N ALA A 331 -6.12 14.00 17.38
CA ALA A 331 -5.97 12.97 18.41
C ALA A 331 -6.88 13.35 19.59
N PRO A 332 -7.71 12.43 20.14
CA PRO A 332 -8.54 12.75 21.28
C PRO A 332 -7.66 13.34 22.39
N PRO A 333 -8.09 14.43 23.05
CA PRO A 333 -7.25 15.10 24.04
C PRO A 333 -6.78 14.05 25.03
N ALA A 334 -5.45 13.88 25.11
CA ALA A 334 -4.83 13.19 26.23
C ALA A 334 -5.38 13.87 27.48
N GLY A 335 -5.94 13.08 28.38
CA GLY A 335 -6.79 13.55 29.47
C GLY A 335 -6.29 14.85 30.08
N ALA A 336 -7.18 15.85 30.10
CA ALA A 336 -7.07 16.89 31.09
C ALA A 336 -7.28 16.17 32.44
N GLU A 337 -6.16 15.91 33.12
CA GLU A 337 -6.14 15.54 34.52
C GLU A 337 -6.77 16.70 35.29
N GLY A 338 -7.90 16.40 35.92
CA GLY A 338 -8.52 17.14 37.01
C GLY A 338 -8.90 16.11 38.06
#